data_AF-A0A842B8F0-F1
#
_entry.id   AF-A0A842B8F0-F1
#
_cell.length_a   1.000
_cell.length_b   1.000
_cell.length_c   1.000
_cell.angle_alpha   90.00
_cell.angle_beta   90.00
_cell.angle_gamma   90.00
#
_symmetry.space_group_name_H-M   'P 1'
#
loop_
_entity.id
_entity.type
_entity.pdbx_description
1 polymer ?
#
loop_
_entity_poly.entity_id
_entity_poly.type
_entity_poly.pdbx_seq_one_letter_code
_entity_poly.pdbx_strand_id
1 'polypeptide(L)'
;MVWFVGALIVIGLGAVAWYDRFAKSKRIAVMHKTMEKKVAYSAAIQTPKIILAGGSDVLYSFDADVIAEKLQQPTVNFGLNIGLGAGFLLDIAKAQAKSGDTLIVSLAYALYWKPLFDVFGFEYFRMYDRKKLRYFTIRQRLYYLMKNAALNRRYVETNFELSASGSYRGLAGTELASAKKIPLIFPAYFTRSETTRVLEGLQETCAEQGVTLYVTYPSTLYFEEYLASAYLKELDRYLKSHFQVIGSPTDFFVSERDIYNSVYHVNASGQAKRTAALVSFLTAKRRGDIE
;
A
#
# COMPACT_ATOMS: atom_id res chain seq x y z
N MET A 1 21.66 -46.76 -0.70
CA MET A 1 21.67 -45.41 -0.09
C MET A 1 21.48 -44.29 -1.13
N VAL A 2 22.26 -44.25 -2.21
CA VAL A 2 22.16 -43.22 -3.28
C VAL A 2 20.77 -43.16 -3.95
N TRP A 3 20.17 -44.30 -4.28
CA TRP A 3 18.83 -44.38 -4.89
C TRP A 3 17.71 -43.84 -3.99
N PHE A 4 17.84 -44.02 -2.68
CA PHE A 4 16.85 -43.55 -1.69
C PHE A 4 16.90 -42.02 -1.53
N VAL A 5 18.11 -41.47 -1.52
CA VAL A 5 18.32 -40.00 -1.51
C VAL A 5 17.80 -39.38 -2.82
N GLY A 6 18.04 -40.00 -3.97
CA GLY A 6 17.51 -39.56 -5.27
C GLY A 6 15.98 -39.53 -5.32
N ALA A 7 15.31 -40.57 -4.81
CA ALA A 7 13.85 -40.64 -4.76
C ALA A 7 13.24 -39.55 -3.86
N LEU A 8 13.84 -39.29 -2.69
CA LEU A 8 13.39 -38.22 -1.78
C LEU A 8 13.54 -36.82 -2.41
N ILE A 9 14.61 -36.59 -3.19
CA ILE A 9 14.80 -35.33 -3.92
C ILE A 9 13.70 -35.15 -4.98
N VAL A 10 13.40 -36.20 -5.77
CA VAL A 10 12.36 -36.14 -6.80
C VAL A 10 10.97 -35.90 -6.20
N ILE A 11 10.64 -36.59 -5.11
CA ILE A 11 9.37 -36.39 -4.38
C ILE A 11 9.30 -34.95 -3.83
N GLY A 12 10.39 -34.45 -3.25
CA GLY A 12 10.47 -33.08 -2.76
C GLY A 12 10.27 -32.03 -3.86
N LEU A 13 10.94 -32.21 -5.00
CA LEU A 13 10.77 -31.34 -6.18
C LEU A 13 9.35 -31.41 -6.75
N GLY A 14 8.76 -32.61 -6.77
CA GLY A 14 7.36 -32.82 -7.16
C GLY A 14 6.38 -32.11 -6.24
N ALA A 15 6.58 -32.18 -4.92
CA ALA A 15 5.75 -31.47 -3.94
C ALA A 15 5.87 -29.95 -4.05
N VAL A 16 7.08 -29.42 -4.30
CA VAL A 16 7.32 -27.99 -4.55
C VAL A 16 6.62 -27.54 -5.84
N ALA A 17 6.76 -28.30 -6.93
CA ALA A 17 6.10 -28.00 -8.20
C ALA A 17 4.57 -28.05 -8.08
N TRP A 18 4.04 -29.03 -7.34
CA TRP A 18 2.62 -29.13 -7.06
C TRP A 18 2.12 -27.94 -6.24
N TYR A 19 2.83 -27.57 -5.17
CA TYR A 19 2.47 -26.41 -4.34
C TYR A 19 2.49 -25.11 -5.16
N ASP A 20 3.55 -24.88 -5.96
CA ASP A 20 3.63 -23.71 -6.84
C ASP A 20 2.44 -23.62 -7.81
N ARG A 21 2.00 -24.76 -8.34
CA ARG A 21 0.98 -24.78 -9.38
C ARG A 21 -0.46 -24.75 -8.86
N PHE A 22 -0.72 -25.38 -7.71
CA PHE A 22 -2.09 -25.68 -7.28
C PHE A 22 -2.47 -25.12 -5.92
N ALA A 23 -1.51 -24.86 -5.02
CA ALA A 23 -1.85 -24.34 -3.70
C ALA A 23 -2.41 -22.92 -3.80
N LYS A 24 -3.58 -22.69 -3.19
CA LYS A 24 -4.22 -21.37 -3.13
C LYS A 24 -4.05 -20.78 -1.73
N SER A 25 -3.69 -19.50 -1.66
CA SER A 25 -3.68 -18.77 -0.39
C SER A 25 -5.02 -18.11 -0.13
N LYS A 26 -5.63 -18.44 1.02
CA LYS A 26 -6.86 -17.78 1.48
C LYS A 26 -6.64 -16.27 1.65
N ARG A 27 -5.47 -15.86 2.16
CA ARG A 27 -5.11 -14.45 2.33
C ARG A 27 -5.11 -13.69 1.01
N ILE A 28 -4.44 -14.24 0.00
CA ILE A 28 -4.39 -13.62 -1.32
C ILE A 28 -5.77 -13.61 -1.98
N ALA A 29 -6.58 -14.66 -1.79
CA ALA A 29 -7.96 -14.66 -2.27
C ALA A 29 -8.82 -13.55 -1.63
N VAL A 30 -8.66 -13.29 -0.32
CA VAL A 30 -9.34 -12.17 0.37
C VAL A 30 -8.85 -10.82 -0.15
N MET A 31 -7.55 -10.66 -0.37
CA MET A 31 -6.97 -9.45 -0.97
C MET A 31 -7.48 -9.22 -2.39
N HIS A 32 -7.54 -10.28 -3.20
CA HIS A 32 -8.07 -10.25 -4.56
C HIS A 32 -9.53 -9.82 -4.58
N LYS A 33 -10.38 -10.46 -3.76
CA LYS A 33 -11.81 -10.08 -3.64
C LYS A 33 -11.99 -8.63 -3.17
N THR A 34 -11.16 -8.19 -2.23
CA THR A 34 -11.16 -6.78 -1.78
C THR A 34 -10.78 -5.82 -2.90
N MET A 35 -9.77 -6.16 -3.69
CA MET A 35 -9.33 -5.39 -4.85
C MET A 35 -10.42 -5.35 -5.94
N GLU A 36 -11.04 -6.48 -6.27
CA GLU A 36 -12.12 -6.55 -7.27
C GLU A 36 -13.30 -5.65 -6.90
N LYS A 37 -13.69 -5.60 -5.62
CA LYS A 37 -14.73 -4.67 -5.14
C LYS A 37 -14.36 -3.21 -5.39
N LYS A 38 -13.12 -2.82 -5.09
CA LYS A 38 -12.62 -1.45 -5.30
C LYS A 38 -12.55 -1.10 -6.79
N VAL A 39 -12.11 -2.04 -7.64
CA VAL A 39 -12.09 -1.88 -9.10
C VAL A 39 -13.51 -1.75 -9.65
N ALA A 40 -14.45 -2.59 -9.22
CA ALA A 40 -15.85 -2.52 -9.65
C ALA A 40 -16.51 -1.19 -9.26
N TYR A 41 -16.30 -0.73 -8.02
CA TYR A 41 -16.77 0.58 -7.57
C TYR A 41 -16.16 1.73 -8.39
N SER A 42 -14.84 1.70 -8.60
CA SER A 42 -14.13 2.69 -9.42
C SER A 42 -14.61 2.74 -10.87
N ALA A 43 -14.86 1.57 -11.48
CA ALA A 43 -15.34 1.46 -12.86
C ALA A 43 -16.78 1.98 -13.05
N ALA A 44 -17.60 1.93 -12.01
CA ALA A 44 -18.97 2.45 -12.05
C ALA A 44 -19.02 4.00 -12.07
N ILE A 45 -17.95 4.68 -11.65
CA ILE A 45 -17.88 6.14 -11.61
C ILE A 45 -17.59 6.70 -13.02
N GLN A 46 -18.47 7.59 -13.51
CA GLN A 46 -18.37 8.22 -14.84
C GLN A 46 -17.84 9.66 -14.79
N THR A 47 -17.72 10.26 -13.61
CA THR A 47 -17.21 11.62 -13.41
C THR A 47 -15.77 11.60 -12.87
N PRO A 48 -15.02 12.70 -12.99
CA PRO A 48 -13.69 12.81 -12.39
C PRO A 48 -13.70 12.45 -10.91
N LYS A 49 -12.78 11.58 -10.48
CA LYS A 49 -12.73 11.02 -9.12
C LYS A 49 -11.36 11.16 -8.46
N ILE A 50 -11.36 11.06 -7.14
CA ILE A 50 -10.13 10.97 -6.34
C ILE A 50 -9.81 9.49 -6.12
N ILE A 51 -8.58 9.09 -6.39
CA ILE A 51 -8.07 7.73 -6.21
C ILE A 51 -6.98 7.80 -5.14
N LEU A 52 -7.17 7.12 -4.01
CA LEU A 52 -6.18 7.03 -2.95
C LEU A 52 -5.41 5.71 -3.08
N ALA A 53 -4.09 5.73 -3.20
CA ALA A 53 -3.29 4.55 -3.48
C ALA A 53 -2.17 4.36 -2.46
N GLY A 54 -1.98 3.12 -2.00
CA GLY A 54 -0.92 2.81 -1.05
C GLY A 54 -1.12 1.48 -0.34
N GLY A 55 -0.37 1.30 0.76
CA GLY A 55 -0.41 0.10 1.56
C GLY A 55 -1.65 0.01 2.45
N SER A 56 -1.53 -0.78 3.51
CA SER A 56 -2.59 -0.84 4.52
C SER A 56 -2.69 0.45 5.30
N ASP A 57 -1.63 1.25 5.36
CA ASP A 57 -1.67 2.62 5.89
C ASP A 57 -2.79 3.45 5.24
N VAL A 58 -2.99 3.36 3.92
CA VAL A 58 -4.08 4.05 3.20
C VAL A 58 -5.45 3.44 3.51
N LEU A 59 -5.53 2.12 3.60
CA LEU A 59 -6.78 1.41 3.89
C LEU A 59 -7.38 1.82 5.25
N TYR A 60 -6.52 2.12 6.22
CA TYR A 60 -6.89 2.57 7.56
C TYR A 60 -7.02 4.11 7.64
N SER A 61 -6.20 4.86 6.92
CA SER A 61 -6.04 6.30 7.12
C SER A 61 -7.14 7.19 6.55
N PHE A 62 -7.83 6.77 5.49
CA PHE A 62 -8.75 7.64 4.76
C PHE A 62 -10.13 7.04 4.65
N ASP A 63 -11.16 7.78 5.11
CA ASP A 63 -12.55 7.46 4.78
C ASP A 63 -12.95 8.13 3.46
N ALA A 64 -13.00 7.33 2.39
CA ALA A 64 -13.27 7.81 1.05
C ALA A 64 -14.71 8.32 0.87
N ASP A 65 -15.70 7.82 1.62
CA ASP A 65 -17.05 8.35 1.49
C ASP A 65 -17.15 9.73 2.16
N VAL A 66 -16.48 9.94 3.30
CA VAL A 66 -16.42 11.26 3.94
C VAL A 66 -15.70 12.27 3.04
N ILE A 67 -14.60 11.88 2.39
CA ILE A 67 -13.93 12.75 1.40
C ILE A 67 -14.89 13.07 0.27
N ALA A 68 -15.60 12.06 -0.25
CA ALA A 68 -16.52 12.24 -1.36
C ALA A 68 -17.68 13.19 -1.01
N GLU A 69 -18.25 13.05 0.19
CA GLU A 69 -19.30 13.94 0.71
C GLU A 69 -18.78 15.37 0.86
N LYS A 70 -17.63 15.58 1.52
CA LYS A 70 -17.14 16.93 1.80
C LYS A 70 -16.66 17.67 0.56
N LEU A 71 -16.10 16.94 -0.40
CA LEU A 71 -15.57 17.51 -1.64
C LEU A 71 -16.54 17.47 -2.80
N GLN A 72 -17.72 16.84 -2.63
CA GLN A 72 -18.70 16.60 -3.70
C GLN A 72 -18.04 15.99 -4.95
N GLN A 73 -17.05 15.11 -4.74
CA GLN A 73 -16.30 14.44 -5.79
C GLN A 73 -16.13 12.96 -5.41
N PRO A 74 -16.53 12.00 -6.26
CA PRO A 74 -16.37 10.59 -5.95
C PRO A 74 -14.93 10.27 -5.55
N THR A 75 -14.76 9.44 -4.52
CA THR A 75 -13.44 9.06 -4.01
C THR A 75 -13.39 7.55 -3.80
N VAL A 76 -12.27 6.94 -4.17
CA VAL A 76 -12.04 5.50 -4.02
C VAL A 76 -10.75 5.26 -3.26
N ASN A 77 -10.81 4.46 -2.22
CA ASN A 77 -9.64 4.00 -1.48
C ASN A 77 -9.11 2.69 -2.09
N PHE A 78 -7.94 2.73 -2.71
CA PHE A 78 -7.19 1.58 -3.23
C PHE A 78 -6.07 1.10 -2.29
N GLY A 79 -6.11 1.48 -1.02
CA GLY A 79 -5.26 0.91 0.02
C GLY A 79 -5.44 -0.60 0.12
N LEU A 80 -4.31 -1.33 0.12
CA LEU A 80 -4.26 -2.79 0.22
C LEU A 80 -3.20 -3.23 1.23
N ASN A 81 -2.24 -4.08 0.86
CA ASN A 81 -1.24 -4.61 1.77
C ASN A 81 0.17 -4.34 1.22
N ILE A 82 1.06 -3.83 2.08
CA ILE A 82 2.44 -3.48 1.69
C ILE A 82 3.24 -4.69 1.18
N GLY A 83 2.90 -5.91 1.58
CA GLY A 83 3.56 -7.12 1.10
C GLY A 83 3.29 -7.45 -0.37
N LEU A 84 2.38 -6.72 -1.03
CA LEU A 84 2.23 -6.76 -2.48
C LEU A 84 3.39 -6.05 -3.20
N GLY A 85 4.00 -5.06 -2.54
CA GLY A 85 5.06 -4.21 -3.09
C GLY A 85 4.52 -2.97 -3.79
N ALA A 86 5.35 -1.93 -3.91
CA ALA A 86 4.95 -0.64 -4.45
C ALA A 86 4.47 -0.73 -5.90
N GLY A 87 5.14 -1.51 -6.75
CA GLY A 87 4.77 -1.64 -8.16
C GLY A 87 3.37 -2.21 -8.34
N PHE A 88 2.97 -3.17 -7.50
CA PHE A 88 1.61 -3.71 -7.54
C PHE A 88 0.56 -2.65 -7.17
N LEU A 89 0.82 -1.91 -6.09
CA LEU A 89 -0.11 -0.89 -5.57
C LEU A 89 -0.27 0.26 -6.57
N LEU A 90 0.83 0.69 -7.20
CA LEU A 90 0.84 1.75 -8.20
C LEU A 90 0.22 1.29 -9.53
N ASP A 91 0.52 0.06 -9.99
CA ASP A 91 -0.07 -0.52 -11.21
C ASP A 91 -1.61 -0.51 -11.14
N ILE A 92 -2.17 -0.92 -10.01
CA ILE A 92 -3.63 -0.96 -9.82
C ILE A 92 -4.20 0.45 -9.89
N ALA A 93 -3.63 1.38 -9.13
CA ALA A 93 -4.16 2.74 -9.10
C ALA A 93 -4.05 3.42 -10.47
N LYS A 94 -2.91 3.26 -11.15
CA LYS A 94 -2.69 3.73 -12.52
C LYS A 94 -3.73 3.18 -13.50
N ALA A 95 -4.05 1.89 -13.42
CA ALA A 95 -5.04 1.26 -14.30
C ALA A 95 -6.49 1.76 -14.10
N GLN A 96 -6.76 2.50 -13.02
CA GLN A 96 -8.10 3.00 -12.67
C GLN A 96 -8.25 4.50 -12.92
N ALA A 97 -7.13 5.22 -13.07
CA ALA A 97 -7.11 6.64 -13.33
C ALA A 97 -7.49 6.95 -14.78
N LYS A 98 -8.29 7.99 -14.96
CA LYS A 98 -8.73 8.54 -16.25
C LYS A 98 -8.53 10.05 -16.26
N SER A 99 -8.53 10.66 -17.44
CA SER A 99 -8.42 12.12 -17.59
C SER A 99 -9.40 12.87 -16.67
N GLY A 100 -8.89 13.87 -15.96
CA GLY A 100 -9.60 14.65 -14.95
C GLY A 100 -9.53 14.08 -13.53
N ASP A 101 -9.13 12.82 -13.35
CA ASP A 101 -8.99 12.22 -12.02
C ASP A 101 -7.84 12.85 -11.23
N THR A 102 -7.92 12.72 -9.91
CA THR A 102 -6.83 13.03 -8.98
C THR A 102 -6.33 11.74 -8.34
N LEU A 103 -5.09 11.36 -8.59
CA LEU A 103 -4.42 10.23 -7.95
C LEU A 103 -3.56 10.74 -6.78
N ILE A 104 -3.79 10.20 -5.58
CA ILE A 104 -3.04 10.54 -4.37
C ILE A 104 -2.36 9.29 -3.84
N VAL A 105 -1.02 9.29 -3.87
CA VAL A 105 -0.20 8.16 -3.47
C VAL A 105 0.38 8.39 -2.07
N SER A 106 0.10 7.47 -1.15
CA SER A 106 0.69 7.42 0.20
C SER A 106 1.37 6.07 0.37
N LEU A 107 2.70 6.04 0.25
CA LEU A 107 3.47 4.83 0.45
C LEU A 107 4.03 4.76 1.87
N ALA A 108 3.80 3.64 2.56
CA ALA A 108 4.55 3.29 3.76
C ALA A 108 6.05 3.45 3.50
N TYR A 109 6.81 4.02 4.45
CA TYR A 109 8.21 4.40 4.23
C TYR A 109 9.07 3.26 3.66
N ALA A 110 8.85 2.03 4.15
CA ALA A 110 9.58 0.85 3.70
C ALA A 110 9.45 0.53 2.21
N LEU A 111 8.37 0.96 1.55
CA LEU A 111 8.16 0.72 0.13
C LEU A 111 9.13 1.49 -0.77
N TYR A 112 9.79 2.53 -0.24
CA TYR A 112 10.80 3.28 -1.00
C TYR A 112 12.14 2.56 -1.10
N TRP A 113 12.44 1.55 -0.27
CA TRP A 113 13.70 0.78 -0.36
C TRP A 113 13.50 -0.74 -0.47
N LYS A 114 12.28 -1.24 -0.29
CA LYS A 114 11.95 -2.66 -0.52
C LYS A 114 11.82 -2.97 -2.02
N PRO A 115 11.89 -4.27 -2.39
CA PRO A 115 11.62 -4.70 -3.75
C PRO A 115 10.27 -4.21 -4.27
N LEU A 116 10.23 -3.88 -5.57
CA LEU A 116 9.05 -3.33 -6.23
C LEU A 116 7.83 -4.26 -6.13
N PHE A 117 8.05 -5.58 -6.17
CA PHE A 117 7.06 -6.60 -5.88
C PHE A 117 7.58 -7.49 -4.76
N ASP A 118 6.80 -7.66 -3.68
CA ASP A 118 7.21 -8.41 -2.48
C ASP A 118 6.44 -9.74 -2.36
N VAL A 119 6.56 -10.39 -1.20
CA VAL A 119 6.13 -11.77 -0.92
C VAL A 119 4.68 -12.06 -1.31
N PHE A 120 3.74 -11.16 -1.06
CA PHE A 120 2.34 -11.34 -1.45
C PHE A 120 2.11 -10.99 -2.91
N GLY A 121 2.90 -10.09 -3.49
CA GLY A 121 2.88 -9.80 -4.93
C GLY A 121 3.27 -11.03 -5.74
N PHE A 122 4.35 -11.72 -5.32
CA PHE A 122 4.73 -13.02 -5.90
C PHE A 122 3.59 -14.03 -5.82
N GLU A 123 2.98 -14.20 -4.64
CA GLU A 123 1.91 -15.19 -4.47
C GLU A 123 0.65 -14.82 -5.28
N TYR A 124 0.32 -13.54 -5.33
CA TYR A 124 -0.76 -13.02 -6.15
C TYR A 124 -0.55 -13.36 -7.62
N PHE A 125 0.62 -13.04 -8.19
CA PHE A 125 0.92 -13.37 -9.58
C PHE A 125 0.95 -14.88 -9.82
N ARG A 126 1.47 -15.66 -8.88
CA ARG A 126 1.43 -17.13 -8.98
C ARG A 126 0.00 -17.67 -9.10
N MET A 127 -0.95 -17.06 -8.39
CA MET A 127 -2.36 -17.46 -8.36
C MET A 127 -3.20 -16.89 -9.51
N TYR A 128 -2.96 -15.64 -9.93
CA TYR A 128 -3.87 -14.90 -10.81
C TYR A 128 -3.24 -14.35 -12.09
N ASP A 129 -1.91 -14.17 -12.14
CA ASP A 129 -1.21 -13.65 -13.32
C ASP A 129 0.22 -14.20 -13.44
N ARG A 130 0.32 -15.46 -13.86
CA ARG A 130 1.61 -16.18 -13.90
C ARG A 130 2.61 -15.56 -14.88
N LYS A 131 2.15 -14.74 -15.84
CA LYS A 131 3.05 -14.04 -16.77
C LYS A 131 3.91 -13.02 -16.03
N LYS A 132 3.37 -12.38 -14.99
CA LYS A 132 4.09 -11.43 -14.12
C LYS A 132 5.12 -12.10 -13.20
N LEU A 133 5.21 -13.43 -13.14
CA LEU A 133 6.32 -14.12 -12.45
C LEU A 133 7.69 -13.79 -13.07
N ARG A 134 7.73 -13.27 -14.32
CA ARG A 134 8.95 -12.77 -14.96
C ARG A 134 9.67 -11.66 -14.17
N TYR A 135 8.97 -10.95 -13.28
CA TYR A 135 9.57 -9.93 -12.41
C TYR A 135 10.43 -10.52 -11.27
N PHE A 136 10.42 -11.84 -11.09
CA PHE A 136 11.15 -12.52 -10.03
C PHE A 136 12.21 -13.44 -10.63
N THR A 137 13.45 -13.28 -10.16
CA THR A 137 14.54 -14.23 -10.38
C THR A 137 14.17 -15.60 -9.79
N ILE A 138 14.80 -16.68 -10.28
CA ILE A 138 14.55 -18.03 -9.75
C ILE A 138 14.81 -18.13 -8.24
N ARG A 139 15.82 -17.40 -7.74
CA ARG A 139 16.16 -17.33 -6.30
C ARG A 139 15.04 -16.67 -5.50
N GLN A 140 14.49 -15.54 -5.99
CA GLN A 140 13.35 -14.87 -5.37
C GLN A 140 12.11 -15.75 -5.38
N ARG A 141 11.83 -16.45 -6.49
CA ARG A 141 10.68 -17.35 -6.58
C ARG A 141 10.75 -18.45 -5.52
N LEU A 142 11.91 -19.11 -5.38
CA LEU A 142 12.09 -20.15 -4.36
C LEU A 142 11.95 -19.57 -2.94
N TYR A 143 12.60 -18.44 -2.67
CA TYR A 143 12.51 -17.76 -1.37
C TYR A 143 11.06 -17.39 -1.01
N TYR A 144 10.33 -16.75 -1.92
CA TYR A 144 8.96 -16.33 -1.67
C TYR A 144 7.98 -17.51 -1.63
N LEU A 145 8.22 -18.58 -2.37
CA LEU A 145 7.41 -19.79 -2.27
C LEU A 145 7.47 -20.40 -0.85
N MET A 146 8.69 -20.55 -0.32
CA MET A 146 8.90 -21.05 1.05
C MET A 146 8.33 -20.10 2.11
N LYS A 147 8.55 -18.79 1.93
CA LYS A 147 8.04 -17.76 2.84
C LYS A 147 6.51 -17.74 2.86
N ASN A 148 5.86 -17.83 1.70
CA ASN A 148 4.40 -17.89 1.62
C ASN A 148 3.84 -19.17 2.23
N ALA A 149 4.48 -20.32 2.03
CA ALA A 149 4.08 -21.57 2.69
C ALA A 149 4.06 -21.42 4.23
N ALA A 150 5.08 -20.78 4.81
CA ALA A 150 5.11 -20.50 6.24
C ALA A 150 4.06 -19.47 6.68
N LEU A 151 3.89 -18.38 5.91
CA LEU A 151 2.95 -17.31 6.23
C LEU A 151 1.49 -17.75 6.12
N ASN A 152 1.16 -18.63 5.19
CA ASN A 152 -0.19 -19.16 4.97
C ASN A 152 -0.62 -20.10 6.10
N ARG A 153 0.31 -20.85 6.70
CA ARG A 153 0.02 -21.70 7.88
C ARG A 153 -0.40 -20.90 9.11
N ARG A 154 0.04 -19.65 9.23
CA ARG A 154 -0.22 -18.76 10.37
C ARG A 154 -1.31 -17.72 10.08
N TYR A 155 -2.00 -17.84 8.94
CA TYR A 155 -2.97 -16.84 8.56
C TYR A 155 -4.24 -16.96 9.39
N VAL A 156 -4.56 -15.88 10.09
CA VAL A 156 -5.87 -15.66 10.69
C VAL A 156 -6.54 -14.52 9.92
N GLU A 157 -7.77 -14.76 9.48
CA GLU A 157 -8.55 -13.75 8.77
C GLU A 157 -9.14 -12.77 9.79
N THR A 158 -8.83 -11.49 9.61
CA THR A 158 -9.41 -10.38 10.36
C THR A 158 -10.45 -9.70 9.48
N ASN A 159 -11.69 -9.60 9.96
CA ASN A 159 -12.78 -8.96 9.23
C ASN A 159 -13.04 -7.57 9.81
N PHE A 160 -12.76 -6.56 9.00
CA PHE A 160 -13.18 -5.19 9.26
C PHE A 160 -14.31 -4.83 8.31
N GLU A 161 -15.17 -3.90 8.72
CA GLU A 161 -16.15 -3.31 7.82
C GLU A 161 -15.42 -2.59 6.70
N LEU A 162 -15.70 -2.96 5.46
CA LEU A 162 -15.17 -2.33 4.25
C LEU A 162 -16.30 -1.59 3.56
N SER A 163 -16.20 -0.26 3.47
CA SER A 163 -17.16 0.56 2.74
C SER A 163 -17.16 0.25 1.24
N ALA A 164 -18.20 0.68 0.53
CA ALA A 164 -18.29 0.50 -0.92
C ALA A 164 -17.12 1.18 -1.67
N SER A 165 -16.69 2.36 -1.20
CA SER A 165 -15.51 3.08 -1.72
C SER A 165 -14.18 2.49 -1.28
N GLY A 166 -14.19 1.45 -0.44
CA GLY A 166 -13.00 0.67 -0.09
C GLY A 166 -12.28 1.07 1.19
N SER A 167 -12.88 1.89 2.06
CA SER A 167 -12.27 2.28 3.34
C SER A 167 -12.63 1.32 4.47
N TYR A 168 -11.72 1.11 5.42
CA TYR A 168 -12.09 0.45 6.67
C TYR A 168 -12.87 1.37 7.60
N ARG A 169 -13.89 0.82 8.26
CA ARG A 169 -14.77 1.52 9.19
C ARG A 169 -14.93 0.77 10.51
N GLY A 170 -15.49 1.47 11.50
CA GLY A 170 -15.78 0.89 12.81
C GLY A 170 -14.52 0.54 13.63
N LEU A 171 -13.37 1.11 13.29
CA LEU A 171 -12.09 0.85 13.96
C LEU A 171 -12.02 1.61 15.29
N ALA A 172 -12.76 1.17 16.30
CA ALA A 172 -12.77 1.82 17.61
C ALA A 172 -11.60 1.37 18.50
N GLY A 173 -11.12 2.28 19.34
CA GLY A 173 -10.12 1.97 20.39
C GLY A 173 -8.69 1.76 19.87
N THR A 174 -7.87 1.17 20.74
CA THR A 174 -6.45 0.85 20.50
C THR A 174 -6.19 -0.59 20.92
N GLU A 175 -5.73 -1.40 19.97
CA GLU A 175 -5.33 -2.80 20.11
C GLU A 175 -3.83 -2.97 19.78
N LEU A 176 -3.03 -1.94 20.08
CA LEU A 176 -1.58 -1.97 19.84
C LEU A 176 -0.91 -2.75 20.97
N ALA A 177 -0.56 -4.00 20.70
CA ALA A 177 0.26 -4.78 21.64
C ALA A 177 1.61 -4.09 21.91
N SER A 178 2.07 -4.07 23.16
CA SER A 178 3.34 -3.42 23.55
C SER A 178 4.53 -3.90 22.73
N ALA A 179 4.57 -5.19 22.37
CA ALA A 179 5.60 -5.77 21.51
C ALA A 179 5.62 -5.23 20.06
N LYS A 180 4.57 -4.54 19.63
CA LYS A 180 4.47 -3.87 18.31
C LYS A 180 4.70 -2.37 18.40
N LYS A 181 4.82 -1.80 19.61
CA LYS A 181 5.16 -0.40 19.85
C LYS A 181 6.67 -0.20 19.77
N ILE A 182 7.21 -0.46 18.59
CA ILE A 182 8.64 -0.35 18.30
C ILE A 182 8.80 0.62 17.13
N PRO A 183 9.76 1.56 17.19
CA PRO A 183 9.99 2.48 16.09
C PRO A 183 10.36 1.74 14.80
N LEU A 184 9.97 2.33 13.68
CA LEU A 184 10.39 1.88 12.37
C LEU A 184 11.90 2.03 12.24
N ILE A 185 12.54 1.00 11.69
CA ILE A 185 13.96 1.03 11.36
C ILE A 185 14.11 1.53 9.92
N PHE A 186 14.80 2.65 9.76
CA PHE A 186 15.12 3.24 8.47
C PHE A 186 16.55 2.90 8.04
N PRO A 187 16.85 2.87 6.73
CA PRO A 187 18.22 2.97 6.24
C PRO A 187 18.92 4.23 6.81
N ALA A 188 20.25 4.27 6.78
CA ALA A 188 20.99 5.44 7.24
C ALA A 188 20.68 6.69 6.40
N TYR A 189 20.55 6.52 5.09
CA TYR A 189 20.32 7.58 4.10
C TYR A 189 19.29 7.13 3.07
N PHE A 190 18.60 8.09 2.47
CA PHE A 190 17.72 7.82 1.34
C PHE A 190 18.56 7.60 0.07
N THR A 191 18.09 6.70 -0.79
CA THR A 191 18.70 6.47 -2.11
C THR A 191 17.59 6.27 -3.12
N ARG A 192 17.71 6.93 -4.28
CA ARG A 192 16.78 6.76 -5.41
C ARG A 192 16.70 5.28 -5.78
N SER A 193 15.50 4.71 -5.70
CA SER A 193 15.24 3.28 -5.83
C SER A 193 14.42 2.96 -7.08
N GLU A 194 14.13 1.67 -7.31
CA GLU A 194 13.17 1.28 -8.36
C GLU A 194 11.79 1.88 -8.11
N THR A 195 11.32 1.92 -6.85
CA THR A 195 10.03 2.51 -6.50
C THR A 195 9.95 3.97 -6.90
N THR A 196 11.01 4.76 -6.64
CA THR A 196 10.97 6.18 -6.98
C THR A 196 11.03 6.42 -8.49
N ARG A 197 11.77 5.59 -9.24
CA ARG A 197 11.73 5.61 -10.72
C ARG A 197 10.34 5.29 -11.27
N VAL A 198 9.63 4.35 -10.65
CA VAL A 198 8.25 4.03 -11.03
C VAL A 198 7.30 5.19 -10.71
N LEU A 199 7.51 5.90 -9.60
CA LEU A 199 6.73 7.12 -9.29
C LEU A 199 6.98 8.25 -10.28
N GLU A 200 8.24 8.49 -10.67
CA GLU A 200 8.59 9.48 -11.71
C GLU A 200 7.90 9.14 -13.04
N GLY A 201 7.98 7.88 -13.51
CA GLY A 201 7.28 7.46 -14.73
C GLY A 201 5.75 7.48 -14.59
N LEU A 202 5.21 7.30 -13.38
CA LEU A 202 3.78 7.48 -13.11
C LEU A 202 3.39 8.95 -13.24
N GLN A 203 4.21 9.88 -12.76
CA GLN A 203 3.99 11.32 -12.92
C GLN A 203 3.92 11.72 -14.39
N GLU A 204 4.86 11.24 -15.21
CA GLU A 204 4.84 11.47 -16.67
C GLU A 204 3.55 10.91 -17.28
N THR A 205 3.20 9.66 -16.97
CA THR A 205 1.96 9.06 -17.50
C THR A 205 0.71 9.83 -17.06
N CYS A 206 0.65 10.26 -15.80
CA CYS A 206 -0.47 11.04 -15.28
C CYS A 206 -0.60 12.38 -16.01
N ALA A 207 0.52 13.08 -16.24
CA ALA A 207 0.51 14.33 -16.99
C ALA A 207 0.01 14.14 -18.43
N GLU A 208 0.49 13.13 -19.14
CA GLU A 208 0.03 12.79 -20.50
C GLU A 208 -1.47 12.44 -20.56
N GLN A 209 -1.99 11.82 -19.51
CA GLN A 209 -3.39 11.40 -19.43
C GLN A 209 -4.33 12.45 -18.83
N GLY A 210 -3.83 13.63 -18.46
CA GLY A 210 -4.63 14.66 -17.78
C GLY A 210 -5.08 14.26 -16.38
N VAL A 211 -4.31 13.41 -15.68
CA VAL A 211 -4.53 13.00 -14.29
C VAL A 211 -3.66 13.86 -13.38
N THR A 212 -4.23 14.44 -12.32
CA THR A 212 -3.45 15.16 -11.31
C THR A 212 -2.84 14.16 -10.32
N LEU A 213 -1.52 14.15 -10.18
CA LEU A 213 -0.81 13.27 -9.23
C LEU A 213 -0.32 14.05 -8.00
N TYR A 214 -0.67 13.57 -6.82
CA TYR A 214 -0.06 13.97 -5.55
C TYR A 214 0.64 12.79 -4.86
N VAL A 215 1.73 13.10 -4.15
CA VAL A 215 2.37 12.20 -3.19
C VAL A 215 2.16 12.72 -1.77
N THR A 216 1.96 11.83 -0.80
CA THR A 216 1.82 12.19 0.61
C THR A 216 2.44 11.10 1.50
N TYR A 217 2.46 11.36 2.81
CA TYR A 217 3.12 10.49 3.79
C TYR A 217 2.10 9.64 4.57
N PRO A 218 2.50 8.44 5.03
CA PRO A 218 1.63 7.56 5.80
C PRO A 218 1.39 8.12 7.21
N SER A 219 0.17 7.94 7.73
CA SER A 219 -0.09 8.15 9.16
C SER A 219 0.78 7.18 9.96
N THR A 220 1.61 7.68 10.86
CA THR A 220 2.63 6.86 11.55
C THR A 220 2.68 7.19 13.03
N LEU A 221 2.68 6.17 13.91
CA LEU A 221 2.86 6.36 15.35
C LEU A 221 4.15 7.14 15.60
N TYR A 222 4.04 8.25 16.34
CA TYR A 222 5.17 9.12 16.65
C TYR A 222 6.20 8.43 17.55
N PHE A 223 7.47 8.58 17.17
CA PHE A 223 8.64 8.30 17.98
C PHE A 223 9.62 9.47 17.80
N GLU A 224 10.28 9.90 18.86
CA GLU A 224 11.16 11.08 18.85
C GLU A 224 12.35 10.90 17.91
N GLU A 225 12.84 9.66 17.80
CA GLU A 225 13.96 9.28 16.93
C GLU A 225 13.70 9.58 15.45
N TYR A 226 12.43 9.68 15.03
CA TYR A 226 12.08 10.02 13.65
C TYR A 226 12.48 11.44 13.28
N LEU A 227 12.49 12.37 14.24
CA LEU A 227 12.89 13.77 14.03
C LEU A 227 14.39 13.88 13.70
N ALA A 228 15.20 12.94 14.18
CA ALA A 228 16.62 12.88 13.91
C ALA A 228 16.97 12.08 12.62
N SER A 229 16.02 11.34 12.05
CA SER A 229 16.25 10.45 10.91
C SER A 229 16.72 11.20 9.65
N ALA A 230 17.96 10.95 9.23
CA ALA A 230 18.50 11.47 7.97
C ALA A 230 17.71 10.93 6.76
N TYR A 231 17.36 9.64 6.78
CA TYR A 231 16.53 9.02 5.76
C TYR A 231 15.19 9.75 5.54
N LEU A 232 14.45 10.08 6.60
CA LEU A 232 13.15 10.75 6.46
C LEU A 232 13.30 12.17 5.91
N LYS A 233 14.33 12.91 6.37
CA LYS A 233 14.63 14.27 5.88
C LYS A 233 15.01 14.27 4.40
N GLU A 234 15.83 13.32 3.99
CA GLU A 234 16.28 13.20 2.59
C GLU A 234 15.15 12.71 1.68
N LEU A 235 14.33 11.76 2.13
CA LEU A 235 13.14 11.33 1.41
C LEU A 235 12.15 12.50 1.24
N ASP A 236 11.84 13.27 2.29
CA ASP A 236 10.96 14.44 2.21
C ASP A 236 11.47 15.47 1.19
N ARG A 237 12.78 15.78 1.25
CA ARG A 237 13.42 16.69 0.28
C ARG A 237 13.33 16.14 -1.15
N TYR A 238 13.58 14.86 -1.34
CA TYR A 238 13.49 14.23 -2.65
C TYR A 238 12.06 14.29 -3.19
N LEU A 239 11.05 13.92 -2.38
CA LEU A 239 9.67 13.94 -2.83
C LEU A 239 9.20 15.35 -3.19
N LYS A 240 9.49 16.35 -2.35
CA LYS A 240 9.12 17.74 -2.60
C LYS A 240 9.81 18.37 -3.81
N SER A 241 10.99 17.89 -4.18
CA SER A 241 11.71 18.38 -5.37
C SER A 241 11.26 17.75 -6.68
N HIS A 242 10.54 16.62 -6.64
CA HIS A 242 10.14 15.87 -7.83
C HIS A 242 8.61 15.83 -8.05
N PHE A 243 7.81 15.91 -6.98
CA PHE A 243 6.37 15.70 -7.03
C PHE A 243 5.58 16.85 -6.38
N GLN A 244 4.30 16.93 -6.71
CA GLN A 244 3.35 17.71 -5.90
C GLN A 244 3.10 16.95 -4.60
N VAL A 245 3.52 17.50 -3.47
CA VAL A 245 3.48 16.82 -2.16
C VAL A 245 2.43 17.43 -1.25
N ILE A 246 1.63 16.58 -0.61
CA ILE A 246 0.67 16.99 0.43
C ILE A 246 1.32 16.79 1.80
N GLY A 247 1.65 17.90 2.46
CA GLY A 247 2.18 17.97 3.82
C GLY A 247 3.65 17.55 3.95
N SER A 248 3.99 17.05 5.13
CA SER A 248 5.32 16.59 5.53
C SER A 248 5.19 15.36 6.45
N PRO A 249 6.26 14.59 6.69
CA PRO A 249 6.22 13.46 7.62
C PRO A 249 5.64 13.83 8.99
N THR A 250 6.04 14.97 9.54
CA THR A 250 5.63 15.43 10.87
C THR A 250 4.16 15.77 10.98
N ASP A 251 3.52 16.19 9.88
CA ASP A 251 2.08 16.49 9.86
C ASP A 251 1.22 15.24 10.06
N PHE A 252 1.78 14.06 9.77
CA PHE A 252 1.07 12.78 9.83
C PHE A 252 1.69 11.80 10.81
N PHE A 253 2.55 12.29 11.71
CA PHE A 253 2.85 11.57 12.94
C PHE A 253 1.65 11.64 13.89
N VAL A 254 1.25 10.50 14.44
CA VAL A 254 0.05 10.36 15.26
C VAL A 254 0.39 9.85 16.65
N SER A 255 -0.46 10.22 17.61
CA SER A 255 -0.34 9.73 18.99
C SER A 255 -0.85 8.29 19.13
N GLU A 256 -0.46 7.60 20.21
CA GLU A 256 -0.88 6.21 20.45
C GLU A 256 -2.40 6.04 20.54
N ARG A 257 -3.11 7.04 21.09
CA ARG A 257 -4.59 7.06 21.13
C ARG A 257 -5.26 7.07 19.76
N ASP A 258 -4.51 7.38 18.71
CA ASP A 258 -4.98 7.43 17.32
C ASP A 258 -4.59 6.17 16.54
N ILE A 259 -3.88 5.23 17.17
CA ILE A 259 -3.47 3.95 16.57
C ILE A 259 -4.43 2.84 16.98
N TYR A 260 -4.74 1.99 16.01
CA TYR A 260 -5.47 0.75 16.19
C TYR A 260 -4.51 -0.38 16.58
N ASN A 261 -3.79 -1.04 15.66
CA ASN A 261 -3.08 -2.29 15.96
C ASN A 261 -1.65 -2.43 15.39
N SER A 262 -1.14 -1.39 14.73
CA SER A 262 0.23 -1.32 14.22
C SER A 262 0.67 0.14 14.11
N VAL A 263 1.98 0.39 13.99
CA VAL A 263 2.53 1.74 13.85
C VAL A 263 2.02 2.54 12.64
N TYR A 264 1.34 1.91 11.68
CA TYR A 264 0.72 2.58 10.52
C TYR A 264 -0.81 2.59 10.54
N HIS A 265 -1.44 1.77 11.39
CA HIS A 265 -2.87 1.54 11.34
C HIS A 265 -3.57 2.45 12.33
N VAL A 266 -4.08 3.57 11.85
CA VAL A 266 -4.89 4.47 12.68
C VAL A 266 -6.24 3.86 13.02
N ASN A 267 -6.82 4.27 14.15
CA ASN A 267 -8.20 3.99 14.53
C ASN A 267 -9.15 5.07 13.95
N ALA A 268 -10.43 5.03 14.31
CA ALA A 268 -11.44 5.96 13.84
C ALA A 268 -11.08 7.44 14.13
N SER A 269 -10.44 7.74 15.26
CA SER A 269 -10.01 9.11 15.58
C SER A 269 -8.87 9.58 14.67
N GLY A 270 -7.85 8.74 14.48
CA GLY A 270 -6.74 9.04 13.57
C GLY A 270 -7.18 9.11 12.11
N GLN A 271 -8.10 8.23 11.68
CA GLN A 271 -8.71 8.27 10.35
C GLN A 271 -9.48 9.57 10.13
N ALA A 272 -10.29 10.01 11.10
CA ALA A 272 -11.04 11.26 10.99
C ALA A 272 -10.10 12.47 10.85
N LYS A 273 -9.02 12.53 11.65
CA LYS A 273 -7.99 13.58 11.55
C LYS A 273 -7.31 13.58 10.19
N ARG A 274 -6.87 12.41 9.71
CA ARG A 274 -6.17 12.28 8.43
C ARG A 274 -7.07 12.60 7.24
N THR A 275 -8.33 12.19 7.31
CA THR A 275 -9.39 12.51 6.35
C THR A 275 -9.64 14.02 6.29
N ALA A 276 -9.82 14.67 7.45
CA ALA A 276 -10.05 16.12 7.54
C ALA A 276 -8.86 16.94 7.01
N ALA A 277 -7.63 16.52 7.30
CA ALA A 277 -6.42 17.16 6.78
C ALA A 277 -6.38 17.12 5.24
N LEU A 278 -6.70 15.97 4.63
CA LEU A 278 -6.73 15.84 3.18
C LEU A 278 -7.84 16.69 2.55
N VAL A 279 -9.05 16.68 3.12
CA VAL A 279 -10.17 17.52 2.66
C VAL A 279 -9.81 19.00 2.73
N SER A 280 -9.17 19.43 3.82
CA SER A 280 -8.75 20.83 4.01
C SER A 280 -7.74 21.25 2.94
N PHE A 281 -6.72 20.43 2.70
CA PHE A 281 -5.72 20.68 1.64
C PHE A 281 -6.38 20.79 0.27
N LEU A 282 -7.20 19.82 -0.12
CA LEU A 282 -7.83 19.81 -1.45
C LEU A 282 -8.82 20.96 -1.62
N THR A 283 -9.51 21.37 -0.54
CA THR A 283 -10.40 22.55 -0.58
C THR A 283 -9.61 23.83 -0.79
N ALA A 284 -8.51 24.03 -0.05
CA ALA A 284 -7.62 25.18 -0.21
C ALA A 284 -7.03 25.22 -1.64
N LYS A 285 -6.57 24.07 -2.14
CA LYS A 285 -6.04 23.94 -3.51
C LYS A 285 -7.06 24.32 -4.58
N ARG A 286 -8.33 23.88 -4.43
CA ARG A 286 -9.41 24.23 -5.37
C ARG A 286 -9.79 25.70 -5.35
N ARG A 287 -9.58 26.39 -4.21
CA ARG A 287 -9.80 27.84 -4.07
C ARG A 287 -8.62 28.67 -4.60
N GLY A 288 -7.47 28.05 -4.84
CA GLY A 288 -6.23 28.73 -5.18
C GLY A 288 -5.52 29.34 -3.96
N ASP A 289 -5.87 28.90 -2.74
CA ASP A 289 -5.27 29.41 -1.49
C ASP A 289 -3.84 28.90 -1.28
N ILE A 290 -3.46 27.83 -1.98
CA ILE A 290 -2.15 27.18 -1.92
C ILE A 290 -1.69 26.77 -3.33
N GLU A 291 -0.38 26.89 -3.56
CA GLU A 291 0.28 26.61 -4.86
C GLU A 291 0.34 25.14 -5.25
#